data_AF-A0A356GQV7-F1
#
_entry.id   AF-A0A356GQV7-F1
#
_cell.length_a   1.000
_cell.length_b   1.000
_cell.length_c   1.000
_cell.angle_alpha   90.00
_cell.angle_beta   90.00
_cell.angle_gamma   90.00
#
_symmetry.space_group_name_H-M   'P 1'
#
loop_
_entity.id
_entity.type
_entity.pdbx_description
1 polymer ?
#
loop_
_entity_poly.entity_id
_entity_poly.type
_entity_poly.pdbx_seq_one_letter_code
_entity_poly.pdbx_strand_id
1 'polypeptide(L)'
;MAPVTTAARTAPLMVGFEGKQVPPWLSRWLREGTATGVVLFSRNVEGPRQVRELCREIRAAAGRGRPSPLIAVDQEGGRVRRLTAPGFTRFPPARCYSTLCCHAGRAAEAAAGAMASELRAVGVDINFAPVLDVDSNPDNPVIGDRALSADPEQAALLGTACFRATLSRGVIPVGKHFPGHGATDTDSHEELPVVRSSRKTLLSRDLLPFERAVRAGIPALMTAHVLYPALDREFPATFSRKILTGLLRERLRFRGVLFSDALEMGAVAARYGIGEAAVRAVAAGCDVPLVCRGEDARQAAAEALARAARDDRTFRKAAAAAIRRMGRLREILARAREPGRPRASLRLVGSRKHRELASLLSERWENTERTSPGGRSGSIGED
;
A
#
# COMPACT_ATOMS: atom_id res chain seq x y z
N MET A 1 26.50 -2.13 24.99
CA MET A 1 26.36 -1.95 23.53
C MET A 1 26.52 -0.47 23.22
N ALA A 2 27.54 -0.09 22.45
CA ALA A 2 27.76 1.29 22.06
C ALA A 2 26.65 1.76 21.10
N PRO A 3 26.19 3.02 21.17
CA PRO A 3 25.23 3.56 20.23
C PRO A 3 25.87 3.57 18.83
N VAL A 4 25.12 3.13 17.81
CA VAL A 4 25.53 3.22 16.41
C VAL A 4 25.50 4.69 15.99
N THR A 5 26.50 5.45 16.40
CA THR A 5 26.74 6.84 16.02
C THR A 5 27.55 6.88 14.74
N THR A 6 26.87 6.68 13.62
CA THR A 6 27.18 7.27 12.32
C THR A 6 25.97 7.00 11.45
N ALA A 7 25.39 8.06 10.89
CA ALA A 7 24.27 7.99 9.96
C ALA A 7 24.73 7.35 8.64
N ALA A 8 25.09 6.07 8.66
CA ALA A 8 25.13 5.23 7.48
C ALA A 8 23.73 5.28 6.89
N ARG A 9 23.65 5.67 5.61
CA ARG A 9 22.41 5.72 4.83
C ARG A 9 21.85 4.30 4.70
N THR A 10 21.18 3.81 5.73
CA THR A 10 20.46 2.53 5.74
C THR A 10 19.30 2.59 4.75
N ALA A 11 18.83 1.43 4.30
CA ALA A 11 17.65 1.38 3.44
C ALA A 11 16.44 1.99 4.17
N PRO A 12 15.53 2.69 3.46
CA PRO A 12 14.29 3.17 4.04
C PRO A 12 13.50 2.03 4.67
N LEU A 13 13.01 2.21 5.89
CA LEU A 13 12.12 1.29 6.58
C LEU A 13 10.84 2.03 6.98
N MET A 14 9.69 1.37 6.89
CA MET A 14 8.42 1.92 7.35
C MET A 14 7.78 0.93 8.33
N VAL A 15 7.32 1.43 9.47
CA VAL A 15 6.90 0.60 10.60
C VAL A 15 5.50 0.94 11.09
N GLY A 16 4.83 -0.05 11.67
CA GLY A 16 3.62 0.16 12.46
C GLY A 16 3.93 0.23 13.96
N PHE A 17 2.95 0.66 14.75
CA PHE A 17 3.05 0.71 16.21
C PHE A 17 1.69 0.47 16.88
N GLU A 18 1.71 0.17 18.17
CA GLU A 18 0.51 -0.05 18.98
C GLU A 18 0.08 1.24 19.71
N GLY A 19 -1.23 1.39 19.94
CA GLY A 19 -1.80 2.54 20.64
C GLY A 19 -2.06 3.78 19.77
N LYS A 20 -2.59 4.83 20.40
CA LYS A 20 -3.12 6.04 19.73
C LYS A 20 -2.24 7.28 19.86
N GLN A 21 -1.07 7.13 20.48
CA GLN A 21 -0.07 8.17 20.72
C GLN A 21 1.30 7.66 20.26
N VAL A 22 2.21 8.55 19.90
CA VAL A 22 3.56 8.16 19.44
C VAL A 22 4.34 7.53 20.61
N PRO A 23 4.71 6.25 20.55
CA PRO A 23 5.47 5.63 21.63
C PRO A 23 6.92 6.15 21.65
N PRO A 24 7.59 6.17 22.81
CA PRO A 24 8.96 6.70 22.94
C PRO A 24 9.97 6.09 21.97
N TRP A 25 9.89 4.77 21.74
CA TRP A 25 10.78 4.07 20.81
C TRP A 25 10.64 4.57 19.37
N LEU A 26 9.41 4.86 18.92
CA LEU A 26 9.13 5.34 17.58
C LEU A 26 9.65 6.78 17.43
N SER A 27 9.44 7.62 18.44
CA SER A 27 10.00 8.97 18.46
C SER A 27 11.52 8.97 18.31
N ARG A 28 12.21 8.08 19.04
CA ARG A 28 13.66 7.86 18.89
C ARG A 28 14.02 7.42 17.47
N TRP A 29 13.36 6.40 16.94
CA TRP A 29 13.66 5.85 15.60
C TRP A 29 13.44 6.86 14.46
N LEU A 30 12.43 7.72 14.58
CA LEU A 30 12.17 8.78 13.60
C LEU A 30 13.27 9.85 13.63
N ARG A 31 13.73 10.22 14.83
CA ARG A 31 14.82 11.20 15.04
C ARG A 31 16.17 10.68 14.54
N GLU A 32 16.46 9.41 14.83
CA GLU A 32 17.65 8.70 14.36
C GLU A 32 17.56 8.30 12.88
N GLY A 33 16.35 8.37 12.31
CA GLY A 33 16.01 7.98 10.94
C GLY A 33 16.16 6.50 10.63
N THR A 34 16.13 5.67 11.68
CA THR A 34 15.95 4.21 11.60
C THR A 34 14.63 3.89 10.91
N ALA A 35 13.57 4.63 11.23
CA ALA A 35 12.30 4.61 10.50
C ALA A 35 12.18 5.87 9.62
N THR A 36 11.74 5.68 8.38
CA THR A 36 11.55 6.75 7.39
C THR A 36 10.07 7.08 7.12
N GLY A 37 9.18 6.28 7.70
CA GLY A 37 7.74 6.45 7.65
C GLY A 37 7.02 5.53 8.64
N VAL A 38 5.71 5.72 8.73
CA VAL A 38 4.83 5.00 9.64
C VAL A 38 3.59 4.50 8.90
N VAL A 39 3.16 3.27 9.16
CA VAL A 39 1.86 2.74 8.70
C VAL A 39 0.86 2.79 9.85
N LEU A 40 -0.27 3.46 9.64
CA LEU A 40 -1.39 3.50 10.58
C LEU A 40 -2.36 2.35 10.32
N PHE A 41 -2.89 1.81 11.40
CA PHE A 41 -3.92 0.77 11.43
C PHE A 41 -5.09 1.22 12.31
N SER A 42 -6.18 0.46 12.34
CA SER A 42 -7.37 0.78 13.15
C SER A 42 -7.04 0.96 14.63
N ARG A 43 -6.04 0.23 15.13
CA ARG A 43 -5.49 0.37 16.51
C ARG A 43 -4.93 1.76 16.85
N ASN A 44 -4.64 2.59 15.84
CA ASN A 44 -4.13 3.96 16.01
C ASN A 44 -5.23 5.03 15.91
N VAL A 45 -6.49 4.62 15.67
CA VAL A 45 -7.57 5.50 15.23
C VAL A 45 -8.68 5.56 16.29
N GLU A 46 -8.96 6.76 16.78
CA GLU A 46 -10.12 7.05 17.63
C GLU A 46 -11.10 8.03 16.99
N GLY A 47 -10.61 8.93 16.13
CA GLY A 47 -11.45 9.85 15.38
C GLY A 47 -10.64 10.87 14.58
N PRO A 48 -11.28 11.64 13.68
CA PRO A 48 -10.56 12.52 12.74
C PRO A 48 -9.63 13.54 13.40
N ARG A 49 -10.05 14.14 14.53
CA ARG A 49 -9.23 15.11 15.26
C ARG A 49 -8.00 14.46 15.89
N GLN A 50 -8.17 13.30 16.54
CA GLN A 50 -7.09 12.55 17.15
C GLN A 50 -6.09 12.06 16.09
N VAL A 51 -6.55 11.51 14.97
CA VAL A 51 -5.63 11.07 13.89
C VAL A 51 -4.82 12.23 13.32
N ARG A 52 -5.44 13.40 13.15
CA ARG A 52 -4.73 14.60 12.70
C ARG A 52 -3.63 15.02 13.68
N GLU A 53 -3.92 14.95 14.97
CA GLU A 53 -2.95 15.24 16.02
C GLU A 53 -1.82 14.21 16.03
N LEU A 54 -2.15 12.91 16.00
CA LEU A 54 -1.17 11.84 15.89
C LEU A 54 -0.25 12.01 14.68
N CYS A 55 -0.79 12.39 13.52
CA CYS A 55 0.03 12.66 12.34
C CYS A 55 0.96 13.87 12.53
N ARG A 56 0.53 14.88 13.30
CA ARG A 56 1.38 16.03 13.68
C ARG A 56 2.51 15.60 14.62
N GLU A 57 2.19 14.81 15.64
CA GLU A 57 3.15 14.27 16.60
C GLU A 57 4.22 13.39 15.92
N ILE A 58 3.81 12.49 15.02
CA ILE A 58 4.74 11.64 14.24
C ILE A 58 5.75 12.50 13.47
N ARG A 59 5.29 13.58 12.83
CA ARG A 59 6.18 14.49 12.08
C ARG A 59 7.08 15.29 13.01
N ALA A 60 6.56 15.76 14.12
CA ALA A 60 7.33 16.52 15.12
C ALA A 60 8.44 15.67 15.74
N ALA A 61 8.20 14.37 15.96
CA ALA A 61 9.16 13.46 16.56
C ALA A 61 10.46 13.28 15.75
N ALA A 62 10.41 13.43 14.43
CA ALA A 62 11.60 13.39 13.58
C ALA A 62 12.54 14.60 13.76
N GLY A 63 12.05 15.70 14.35
CA GLY A 63 12.82 16.91 14.60
C GLY A 63 13.19 17.70 13.33
N ARG A 64 14.10 18.66 13.48
CA ARG A 64 14.65 19.47 12.37
C ARG A 64 15.89 18.78 11.80
N GLY A 65 16.12 18.94 10.50
CA GLY A 65 17.34 18.43 9.81
C GLY A 65 17.20 17.07 9.11
N ARG A 66 16.01 16.45 9.14
CA ARG A 66 15.71 15.23 8.37
C ARG A 66 14.45 15.39 7.51
N PRO A 67 14.31 14.63 6.42
CA PRO A 67 13.05 14.54 5.70
C PRO A 67 11.92 14.10 6.64
N SER A 68 10.78 14.79 6.62
CA SER A 68 9.61 14.44 7.44
C SER A 68 9.17 12.98 7.17
N PRO A 69 8.80 12.16 8.17
CA PRO A 69 8.33 10.81 7.90
C PRO A 69 7.07 10.81 7.03
N LEU A 70 6.96 9.83 6.12
CA LEU A 70 5.71 9.60 5.38
C LEU A 70 4.76 8.78 6.23
N ILE A 71 3.49 9.16 6.25
CA ILE A 71 2.45 8.47 7.01
C ILE A 71 1.53 7.76 6.02
N ALA A 72 1.43 6.44 6.12
CA ALA A 72 0.67 5.58 5.23
C ALA A 72 -0.53 4.92 5.93
N VAL A 73 -1.50 4.48 5.15
CA VAL A 73 -2.65 3.70 5.62
C VAL A 73 -3.19 2.83 4.48
N ASP A 74 -3.85 1.71 4.83
CA ASP A 74 -4.71 0.97 3.91
C ASP A 74 -6.17 1.46 4.01
N GLN A 75 -6.54 2.40 3.14
CA GLN A 75 -7.92 2.82 3.01
C GLN A 75 -8.39 2.49 1.59
N GLU A 76 -8.89 1.26 1.40
CA GLU A 76 -9.38 0.79 0.08
C GLU A 76 -10.87 1.08 -0.10
N GLY A 77 -11.62 1.15 1.00
CA GLY A 77 -13.09 1.01 0.99
C GLY A 77 -13.48 -0.43 1.30
N GLY A 78 -14.78 -0.71 1.36
CA GLY A 78 -15.27 -2.05 1.69
C GLY A 78 -14.66 -2.59 2.98
N ARG A 79 -14.30 -3.87 3.00
CA ARG A 79 -13.75 -4.55 4.18
C ARG A 79 -12.33 -4.11 4.58
N VAL A 80 -11.51 -3.58 3.66
CA VAL A 80 -10.15 -3.11 3.96
C VAL A 80 -10.12 -1.60 4.14
N ARG A 81 -10.41 -1.18 5.38
CA ARG A 81 -10.38 0.22 5.81
C ARG A 81 -9.83 0.30 7.23
N ARG A 82 -8.89 1.21 7.49
CA ARG A 82 -8.34 1.42 8.85
C ARG A 82 -9.01 2.59 9.57
N LEU A 83 -9.45 3.61 8.83
CA LEU A 83 -10.13 4.76 9.41
C LEU A 83 -11.63 4.45 9.55
N THR A 84 -11.98 3.65 10.56
CA THR A 84 -13.35 3.13 10.78
C THR A 84 -14.14 3.84 11.89
N ALA A 85 -13.44 4.64 12.70
CA ALA A 85 -14.04 5.39 13.80
C ALA A 85 -15.14 6.36 13.32
N PRO A 86 -16.09 6.73 14.20
CA PRO A 86 -17.12 7.72 13.88
C PRO A 86 -16.54 9.00 13.29
N GLY A 87 -17.18 9.49 12.22
CA GLY A 87 -16.78 10.70 11.51
C GLY A 87 -16.08 10.47 10.17
N PHE A 88 -15.53 9.29 9.90
CA PHE A 88 -15.03 8.94 8.56
C PHE A 88 -16.14 8.41 7.66
N THR A 89 -16.08 8.70 6.36
CA THR A 89 -17.04 8.15 5.39
C THR A 89 -16.74 6.67 5.12
N ARG A 90 -17.78 5.82 5.12
CA ARG A 90 -17.70 4.40 4.79
C ARG A 90 -18.00 4.18 3.32
N PHE A 91 -16.97 4.07 2.49
CA PHE A 91 -17.10 3.76 1.06
C PHE A 91 -17.32 2.25 0.83
N PRO A 92 -18.11 1.85 -0.19
CA PRO A 92 -18.29 0.44 -0.55
C PRO A 92 -16.99 -0.18 -1.08
N PRO A 93 -16.96 -1.52 -1.27
CA PRO A 93 -15.84 -2.21 -1.91
C PRO A 93 -15.55 -1.66 -3.32
N ALA A 94 -14.30 -1.76 -3.77
CA ALA A 94 -13.87 -1.16 -5.03
C ALA A 94 -14.56 -1.78 -6.26
N ARG A 95 -14.96 -3.06 -6.18
CA ARG A 95 -15.73 -3.75 -7.23
C ARG A 95 -17.01 -3.02 -7.61
N CYS A 96 -17.64 -2.32 -6.65
CA CYS A 96 -18.83 -1.51 -6.87
C CYS A 96 -18.71 -0.57 -8.08
N TYR A 97 -17.51 -0.04 -8.33
CA TYR A 97 -17.36 0.95 -9.41
C TYR A 97 -17.56 0.31 -10.79
N SER A 98 -17.14 -0.94 -10.98
CA SER A 98 -17.25 -1.64 -12.25
C SER A 98 -18.70 -1.94 -12.67
N THR A 99 -19.61 -2.09 -11.71
CA THR A 99 -21.02 -2.40 -12.00
C THR A 99 -21.83 -1.21 -12.50
N LEU A 100 -21.24 0.00 -12.46
CA LEU A 100 -21.88 1.23 -12.91
C LEU A 100 -21.72 1.49 -14.42
N CYS A 101 -21.31 0.48 -15.20
CA CYS A 101 -21.22 0.50 -16.66
C CYS A 101 -20.53 1.77 -17.19
N CYS A 102 -21.23 2.60 -17.97
CA CYS A 102 -20.70 3.83 -18.56
C CYS A 102 -20.31 4.92 -17.53
N HIS A 103 -20.69 4.76 -16.25
CA HIS A 103 -20.33 5.64 -15.15
C HIS A 103 -19.13 5.15 -14.33
N ALA A 104 -18.61 3.94 -14.61
CA ALA A 104 -17.62 3.27 -13.77
C ALA A 104 -16.38 4.12 -13.50
N GLY A 105 -15.80 4.72 -14.55
CA GLY A 105 -14.62 5.60 -14.41
C GLY A 105 -14.89 6.83 -13.54
N ARG A 106 -16.05 7.48 -13.70
CA ARG A 106 -16.44 8.65 -12.89
C ARG A 106 -16.69 8.27 -11.43
N ALA A 107 -17.31 7.12 -11.19
CA ALA A 107 -17.54 6.61 -9.84
C ALA A 107 -16.22 6.32 -9.11
N ALA A 108 -15.30 5.63 -9.79
CA ALA A 108 -13.95 5.34 -9.28
C ALA A 108 -13.17 6.61 -8.95
N GLU A 109 -13.20 7.61 -9.84
CA GLU A 109 -12.54 8.91 -9.61
C GLU A 109 -13.16 9.66 -8.42
N ALA A 110 -14.50 9.72 -8.36
CA ALA A 110 -15.21 10.43 -7.31
C ALA A 110 -14.95 9.82 -5.92
N ALA A 111 -15.05 8.49 -5.81
CA ALA A 111 -14.83 7.78 -4.55
C ALA A 111 -13.38 7.90 -4.07
N ALA A 112 -12.40 7.61 -4.96
CA ALA A 112 -10.98 7.73 -4.63
C ALA A 112 -10.58 9.17 -4.29
N GLY A 113 -11.15 10.17 -4.97
CA GLY A 113 -10.93 11.58 -4.68
C GLY A 113 -11.54 12.02 -3.35
N ALA A 114 -12.76 11.57 -3.02
CA ALA A 114 -13.39 11.87 -1.74
C ALA A 114 -12.60 11.26 -0.58
N MET A 115 -12.24 9.98 -0.69
CA MET A 115 -11.43 9.27 0.29
C MET A 115 -10.06 9.93 0.49
N ALA A 116 -9.34 10.25 -0.59
CA ALA A 116 -8.05 10.94 -0.50
C ALA A 116 -8.15 12.34 0.12
N SER A 117 -9.28 13.02 -0.06
CA SER A 117 -9.53 14.32 0.59
C SER A 117 -9.67 14.17 2.11
N GLU A 118 -10.33 13.11 2.59
CA GLU A 118 -10.41 12.80 4.02
C GLU A 118 -9.04 12.42 4.59
N LEU A 119 -8.28 11.58 3.87
CA LEU A 119 -6.92 11.18 4.24
C LEU A 119 -5.99 12.41 4.38
N ARG A 120 -6.00 13.31 3.40
CA ARG A 120 -5.20 14.55 3.46
C ARG A 120 -5.64 15.44 4.62
N ALA A 121 -6.94 15.50 4.93
CA ALA A 121 -7.47 16.32 6.02
C ALA A 121 -6.99 15.86 7.41
N VAL A 122 -6.76 14.56 7.59
CA VAL A 122 -6.17 14.01 8.81
C VAL A 122 -4.64 13.87 8.75
N GLY A 123 -4.01 14.32 7.67
CA GLY A 123 -2.55 14.37 7.57
C GLY A 123 -1.88 13.07 7.12
N VAL A 124 -2.61 12.15 6.48
CA VAL A 124 -2.03 10.97 5.81
C VAL A 124 -1.40 11.36 4.47
N ASP A 125 -0.25 10.77 4.14
CA ASP A 125 0.52 11.06 2.93
C ASP A 125 0.38 10.00 1.85
N ILE A 126 0.26 8.74 2.24
CA ILE A 126 0.23 7.59 1.34
C ILE A 126 -1.05 6.81 1.61
N ASN A 127 -1.76 6.45 0.55
CA ASN A 127 -2.79 5.42 0.62
C ASN A 127 -2.30 4.19 -0.13
N PHE A 128 -2.29 3.04 0.53
CA PHE A 128 -2.00 1.74 -0.10
C PHE A 128 -3.22 1.25 -0.89
N ALA A 129 -3.59 2.03 -1.90
CA ALA A 129 -4.65 1.80 -2.86
C ALA A 129 -4.33 2.56 -4.17
N PRO A 130 -4.85 2.13 -5.33
CA PRO A 130 -5.85 1.08 -5.53
C PRO A 130 -5.28 -0.34 -5.57
N VAL A 131 -6.16 -1.32 -5.35
CA VAL A 131 -5.90 -2.72 -5.69
C VAL A 131 -6.03 -2.88 -7.21
N LEU A 132 -4.91 -3.22 -7.85
CA LEU A 132 -4.76 -3.45 -9.30
C LEU A 132 -4.82 -4.94 -9.66
N ASP A 133 -5.03 -5.82 -8.68
CA ASP A 133 -5.24 -7.23 -8.93
C ASP A 133 -6.51 -7.45 -9.77
N VAL A 134 -6.43 -8.40 -10.71
CA VAL A 134 -7.58 -8.88 -11.48
C VAL A 134 -8.18 -10.06 -10.75
N ASP A 135 -9.43 -9.94 -10.33
CA ASP A 135 -10.14 -11.01 -9.64
C ASP A 135 -10.56 -12.10 -10.63
N SER A 136 -9.63 -12.98 -10.90
CA SER A 136 -9.73 -13.99 -11.95
C SER A 136 -9.97 -15.39 -11.41
N ASN A 137 -9.84 -15.56 -10.09
CA ASN A 137 -10.21 -16.76 -9.39
C ASN A 137 -11.37 -16.45 -8.41
N PRO A 138 -12.59 -16.95 -8.63
CA PRO A 138 -13.72 -16.69 -7.73
C PRO A 138 -13.51 -17.25 -6.32
N ASP A 139 -12.64 -18.24 -6.15
CA ASP A 139 -12.31 -18.85 -4.86
C ASP A 139 -11.18 -18.10 -4.12
N ASN A 140 -10.74 -16.94 -4.63
CA ASN A 140 -9.67 -16.16 -4.01
C ASN A 140 -10.13 -15.58 -2.65
N PRO A 141 -9.54 -15.98 -1.51
CA PRO A 141 -10.00 -15.52 -0.20
C PRO A 141 -9.53 -14.09 0.13
N VAL A 142 -8.49 -13.60 -0.57
CA VAL A 142 -7.76 -12.39 -0.22
C VAL A 142 -8.23 -11.17 -1.01
N ILE A 143 -8.54 -11.32 -2.30
CA ILE A 143 -8.83 -10.21 -3.22
C ILE A 143 -10.34 -9.98 -3.35
N GLY A 144 -11.06 -10.80 -4.11
CA GLY A 144 -12.52 -10.72 -4.26
C GLY A 144 -13.03 -9.31 -4.57
N ASP A 145 -13.91 -8.78 -3.70
CA ASP A 145 -14.54 -7.46 -3.81
C ASP A 145 -13.59 -6.26 -3.68
N ARG A 146 -12.35 -6.49 -3.24
CA ARG A 146 -11.27 -5.48 -3.22
C ARG A 146 -10.76 -5.15 -4.61
N ALA A 147 -10.79 -6.11 -5.54
CA ALA A 147 -10.43 -5.84 -6.92
C ALA A 147 -11.46 -4.92 -7.58
N LEU A 148 -10.98 -4.08 -8.49
CA LEU A 148 -11.83 -3.17 -9.25
C LEU A 148 -12.70 -3.91 -10.27
N SER A 149 -12.21 -5.02 -10.84
CA SER A 149 -12.95 -5.87 -11.79
C SER A 149 -12.28 -7.24 -11.94
N ALA A 150 -13.04 -8.20 -12.47
CA ALA A 150 -12.52 -9.46 -13.02
C ALA A 150 -12.01 -9.30 -14.47
N ASP A 151 -12.40 -8.22 -15.16
CA ASP A 151 -11.90 -7.87 -16.49
C ASP A 151 -10.59 -7.04 -16.39
N PRO A 152 -9.48 -7.47 -17.01
CA PRO A 152 -8.19 -6.79 -16.93
C PRO A 152 -8.19 -5.36 -17.47
N GLU A 153 -8.92 -5.08 -18.56
CA GLU A 153 -8.96 -3.75 -19.17
C GLU A 153 -9.77 -2.79 -18.31
N GLN A 154 -10.89 -3.26 -17.75
CA GLN A 154 -11.67 -2.49 -16.80
C GLN A 154 -10.89 -2.24 -15.50
N ALA A 155 -10.20 -3.25 -14.95
CA ALA A 155 -9.33 -3.07 -13.79
C ALA A 155 -8.23 -2.03 -14.06
N ALA A 156 -7.62 -2.04 -15.25
CA ALA A 156 -6.62 -1.06 -15.66
C ALA A 156 -7.19 0.37 -15.78
N LEU A 157 -8.37 0.51 -16.39
CA LEU A 157 -9.07 1.79 -16.56
C LEU A 157 -9.43 2.40 -15.20
N LEU A 158 -10.10 1.62 -14.35
CA LEU A 158 -10.55 2.07 -13.04
C LEU A 158 -9.38 2.33 -12.10
N GLY A 159 -8.35 1.48 -12.14
CA GLY A 159 -7.13 1.66 -11.34
C GLY A 159 -6.43 2.97 -11.69
N THR A 160 -6.39 3.31 -12.99
CA THR A 160 -5.86 4.59 -13.48
C THR A 160 -6.68 5.78 -12.99
N ALA A 161 -8.02 5.68 -13.04
CA ALA A 161 -8.90 6.72 -12.52
C ALA A 161 -8.70 6.94 -11.01
N CYS A 162 -8.69 5.86 -10.22
CA CYS A 162 -8.48 5.93 -8.78
C CYS A 162 -7.14 6.58 -8.42
N PHE A 163 -6.03 6.10 -8.98
CA PHE A 163 -4.73 6.63 -8.56
C PHE A 163 -4.55 8.10 -8.96
N ARG A 164 -5.04 8.50 -10.14
CA ARG A 164 -5.00 9.91 -10.57
C ARG A 164 -5.83 10.80 -9.65
N ALA A 165 -7.02 10.34 -9.27
CA ALA A 165 -7.87 11.04 -8.31
C ALA A 165 -7.16 11.20 -6.97
N THR A 166 -6.60 10.13 -6.42
CA THR A 166 -5.87 10.16 -5.13
C THR A 166 -4.68 11.12 -5.18
N LEU A 167 -3.85 11.04 -6.22
CA LEU A 167 -2.70 11.93 -6.41
C LEU A 167 -3.12 13.39 -6.57
N SER A 168 -4.19 13.66 -7.32
CA SER A 168 -4.73 15.01 -7.52
C SER A 168 -5.19 15.65 -6.20
N ARG A 169 -5.49 14.85 -5.17
CA ARG A 169 -5.89 15.33 -3.85
C ARG A 169 -4.73 15.43 -2.87
N GLY A 170 -3.49 15.22 -3.32
CA GLY A 170 -2.30 15.41 -2.48
C GLY A 170 -2.03 14.23 -1.54
N VAL A 171 -2.37 13.02 -1.97
CA VAL A 171 -2.05 11.74 -1.32
C VAL A 171 -1.36 10.86 -2.37
N ILE A 172 -0.26 10.20 -2.01
CA ILE A 172 0.42 9.25 -2.89
C ILE A 172 -0.41 7.96 -2.98
N PRO A 173 -0.88 7.56 -4.18
CA PRO A 173 -1.44 6.23 -4.38
C PRO A 173 -0.33 5.19 -4.51
N VAL A 174 -0.62 3.97 -4.10
CA VAL A 174 0.26 2.80 -4.25
C VAL A 174 -0.56 1.65 -4.84
N GLY A 175 -0.28 1.30 -6.09
CA GLY A 175 -0.93 0.19 -6.77
C GLY A 175 -0.45 -1.16 -6.23
N LYS A 176 -1.36 -2.11 -5.97
CA LYS A 176 -1.02 -3.39 -5.33
C LYS A 176 -1.89 -4.56 -5.81
N HIS A 177 -1.45 -5.83 -5.73
CA HIS A 177 -0.17 -6.32 -5.20
C HIS A 177 0.65 -6.90 -6.36
N PHE A 178 1.71 -6.19 -6.77
CA PHE A 178 2.48 -6.53 -7.97
C PHE A 178 3.18 -7.90 -7.84
N PRO A 179 3.14 -8.78 -8.86
CA PRO A 179 2.59 -8.61 -10.22
C PRO A 179 1.15 -9.11 -10.43
N GLY A 180 0.37 -9.31 -9.37
CA GLY A 180 -1.04 -9.71 -9.43
C GLY A 180 -1.34 -10.88 -8.49
N HIS A 181 -2.22 -10.66 -7.52
CA HIS A 181 -2.60 -11.63 -6.49
C HIS A 181 -3.98 -12.27 -6.74
N GLY A 182 -4.79 -11.71 -7.65
CA GLY A 182 -6.19 -12.11 -7.84
C GLY A 182 -6.43 -13.48 -8.49
N ALA A 183 -5.38 -14.28 -8.68
CA ALA A 183 -5.44 -15.64 -9.20
C ALA A 183 -5.03 -16.71 -8.17
N THR A 184 -4.70 -16.32 -6.94
CA THR A 184 -4.38 -17.27 -5.86
C THR A 184 -5.64 -17.97 -5.37
N ASP A 185 -5.48 -19.20 -4.89
CA ASP A 185 -6.51 -20.06 -4.31
C ASP A 185 -6.28 -20.34 -2.80
N THR A 186 -5.12 -19.94 -2.27
CA THR A 186 -4.75 -20.12 -0.86
C THR A 186 -4.72 -18.78 -0.13
N ASP A 187 -5.10 -18.77 1.16
CA ASP A 187 -4.89 -17.62 2.02
C ASP A 187 -3.40 -17.53 2.42
N SER A 188 -2.81 -16.36 2.19
CA SER A 188 -1.41 -16.02 2.48
C SER A 188 -0.98 -16.08 3.95
N HIS A 189 -1.93 -16.28 4.86
CA HIS A 189 -1.67 -16.34 6.30
C HIS A 189 -1.20 -17.72 6.78
N GLU A 190 -1.46 -18.80 6.02
CA GLU A 190 -1.14 -20.18 6.42
C GLU A 190 -0.02 -20.80 5.57
N GLU A 191 -0.05 -20.59 4.25
CA GLU A 191 1.00 -21.03 3.33
C GLU A 191 1.37 -19.92 2.35
N LEU A 192 2.55 -20.02 1.73
CA LEU A 192 2.98 -19.06 0.72
C LEU A 192 2.09 -19.22 -0.53
N PRO A 193 1.26 -18.22 -0.91
CA PRO A 193 0.37 -18.36 -2.05
C PRO A 193 1.16 -18.53 -3.33
N VAL A 194 0.60 -19.29 -4.27
CA VAL A 194 1.21 -19.56 -5.57
C VAL A 194 0.23 -19.22 -6.68
N VAL A 195 0.67 -18.41 -7.65
CA VAL A 195 -0.06 -18.22 -8.91
C VAL A 195 0.57 -19.12 -9.97
N ARG A 196 -0.17 -20.16 -10.37
CA ARG A 196 0.28 -21.17 -11.35
C ARG A 196 0.02 -20.80 -12.81
N SER A 197 -0.57 -19.64 -13.05
CA SER A 197 -0.84 -19.12 -14.40
C SER A 197 0.40 -19.14 -15.29
N SER A 198 0.19 -19.45 -16.57
CA SER A 198 1.25 -19.39 -17.57
C SER A 198 1.85 -18.00 -17.67
N ARG A 199 3.10 -17.89 -18.15
CA ARG A 199 3.74 -16.58 -18.41
C ARG A 199 2.90 -15.72 -19.36
N LYS A 200 2.26 -16.32 -20.37
CA LYS A 200 1.36 -15.61 -21.30
C LYS A 200 0.18 -15.00 -20.56
N THR A 201 -0.51 -15.81 -19.74
CA THR A 201 -1.65 -15.37 -18.92
C THR A 201 -1.26 -14.25 -17.97
N LEU A 202 -0.18 -14.43 -17.21
CA LEU A 202 0.32 -13.41 -16.29
C LEU A 202 0.54 -12.07 -17.01
N LEU A 203 1.19 -12.09 -18.18
CA LEU A 203 1.48 -10.87 -18.93
C LEU A 203 0.22 -10.21 -19.52
N SER A 204 -0.74 -10.99 -20.03
CA SER A 204 -1.92 -10.45 -20.69
C SER A 204 -3.08 -10.10 -19.74
N ARG A 205 -3.11 -10.67 -18.54
CA ARG A 205 -4.21 -10.53 -17.57
C ARG A 205 -3.73 -9.85 -16.29
N ASP A 206 -2.91 -10.53 -15.51
CA ASP A 206 -2.54 -10.13 -14.15
C ASP A 206 -1.65 -8.87 -14.13
N LEU A 207 -0.72 -8.77 -15.08
CA LEU A 207 0.19 -7.62 -15.22
C LEU A 207 -0.42 -6.43 -15.97
N LEU A 208 -1.52 -6.61 -16.71
CA LEU A 208 -2.06 -5.57 -17.58
C LEU A 208 -2.42 -4.28 -16.81
N PRO A 209 -3.13 -4.33 -15.65
CA PRO A 209 -3.40 -3.13 -14.86
C PRO A 209 -2.13 -2.42 -14.37
N PHE A 210 -1.11 -3.19 -13.96
CA PHE A 210 0.17 -2.63 -13.52
C PHE A 210 0.93 -1.97 -14.67
N GLU A 211 0.99 -2.60 -15.85
CA GLU A 211 1.61 -2.02 -17.05
C GLU A 211 0.96 -0.70 -17.43
N ARG A 212 -0.38 -0.65 -17.43
CA ARG A 212 -1.14 0.58 -17.71
C ARG A 212 -0.91 1.65 -16.65
N ALA A 213 -0.88 1.29 -15.37
CA ALA A 213 -0.59 2.22 -14.29
C ALA A 213 0.84 2.79 -14.37
N VAL A 214 1.84 1.96 -14.68
CA VAL A 214 3.23 2.38 -14.89
C VAL A 214 3.34 3.35 -16.06
N ARG A 215 2.72 3.04 -17.21
CA ARG A 215 2.67 3.94 -18.38
C ARG A 215 1.96 5.26 -18.07
N ALA A 216 0.92 5.21 -17.25
CA ALA A 216 0.17 6.39 -16.83
C ALA A 216 0.86 7.20 -15.70
N GLY A 217 2.04 6.77 -15.23
CA GLY A 217 2.87 7.53 -14.29
C GLY A 217 2.55 7.32 -12.82
N ILE A 218 2.03 6.14 -12.41
CA ILE A 218 1.80 5.85 -11.00
C ILE A 218 3.12 6.02 -10.20
N PRO A 219 3.13 6.74 -9.05
CA PRO A 219 4.36 7.10 -8.37
C PRO A 219 4.93 5.96 -7.50
N ALA A 220 4.10 5.00 -7.10
CA ALA A 220 4.48 3.92 -6.21
C ALA A 220 3.66 2.65 -6.47
N LEU A 221 4.27 1.49 -6.16
CA LEU A 221 3.64 0.17 -6.18
C LEU A 221 4.02 -0.61 -4.93
N MET A 222 3.20 -1.60 -4.58
CA MET A 222 3.46 -2.58 -3.52
C MET A 222 3.60 -3.98 -4.11
N THR A 223 4.57 -4.75 -3.63
CA THR A 223 4.85 -6.12 -4.09
C THR A 223 4.01 -7.13 -3.32
N ALA A 224 3.74 -8.30 -3.92
CA ALA A 224 3.05 -9.40 -3.26
C ALA A 224 4.03 -10.47 -2.72
N HIS A 225 3.72 -11.05 -1.56
CA HIS A 225 4.42 -12.24 -1.05
C HIS A 225 3.89 -13.53 -1.69
N VAL A 226 3.91 -13.58 -3.02
CA VAL A 226 3.31 -14.66 -3.81
C VAL A 226 4.37 -15.25 -4.74
N LEU A 227 4.38 -16.58 -4.89
CA LEU A 227 5.26 -17.30 -5.80
C LEU A 227 4.64 -17.37 -7.21
N TYR A 228 5.45 -17.13 -8.24
CA TYR A 228 5.02 -17.17 -9.63
C TYR A 228 5.96 -18.08 -10.44
N PRO A 229 5.79 -19.41 -10.43
CA PRO A 229 6.75 -20.33 -11.04
C PRO A 229 7.08 -20.07 -12.52
N ALA A 230 6.16 -19.44 -13.26
CA ALA A 230 6.36 -19.03 -14.66
C ALA A 230 7.25 -17.78 -14.83
N LEU A 231 7.52 -17.02 -13.75
CA LEU A 231 8.40 -15.85 -13.71
C LEU A 231 9.66 -16.13 -12.87
N ASP A 232 9.49 -16.73 -11.69
CA ASP A 232 10.54 -17.18 -10.80
C ASP A 232 10.06 -18.38 -9.96
N ARG A 233 10.78 -19.48 -10.03
CA ARG A 233 10.42 -20.75 -9.35
C ARG A 233 10.83 -20.78 -7.89
N GLU A 234 11.78 -19.93 -7.49
CA GLU A 234 12.43 -20.03 -6.20
C GLU A 234 11.91 -19.00 -5.20
N PHE A 235 11.68 -17.77 -5.67
CA PHE A 235 11.38 -16.64 -4.81
C PHE A 235 10.00 -16.04 -5.05
N PRO A 236 9.26 -15.72 -3.98
CA PRO A 236 8.10 -14.83 -4.06
C PRO A 236 8.46 -13.51 -4.76
N ALA A 237 7.47 -12.82 -5.33
CA ALA A 237 7.68 -11.58 -6.06
C ALA A 237 8.46 -10.53 -5.27
N THR A 238 8.15 -10.33 -3.97
CA THR A 238 8.89 -9.40 -3.08
C THR A 238 10.39 -9.67 -3.02
N PHE A 239 10.82 -10.93 -3.17
CA PHE A 239 12.22 -11.36 -3.04
C PHE A 239 12.88 -11.71 -4.37
N SER A 240 12.12 -11.68 -5.47
CA SER A 240 12.62 -12.06 -6.79
C SER A 240 13.24 -10.87 -7.52
N ARG A 241 14.56 -10.92 -7.73
CA ARG A 241 15.25 -9.96 -8.61
C ARG A 241 14.77 -10.05 -10.05
N LYS A 242 14.37 -11.26 -10.52
CA LYS A 242 13.82 -11.46 -11.86
C LYS A 242 12.51 -10.69 -12.04
N ILE A 243 11.66 -10.65 -11.01
CA ILE A 243 10.38 -9.96 -11.04
C ILE A 243 10.55 -8.45 -10.76
N LEU A 244 11.16 -8.06 -9.63
CA LEU A 244 11.24 -6.64 -9.27
C LEU A 244 12.22 -5.86 -10.14
N THR A 245 13.41 -6.40 -10.40
CA THR A 245 14.40 -5.71 -11.22
C THR A 245 14.19 -5.99 -12.71
N GLY A 246 14.19 -7.26 -13.11
CA GLY A 246 14.09 -7.64 -14.53
C GLY A 246 12.76 -7.28 -15.18
N LEU A 247 11.64 -7.72 -14.60
CA LEU A 247 10.31 -7.44 -15.16
C LEU A 247 9.88 -5.99 -14.89
N LEU A 248 9.92 -5.52 -13.65
CA LEU A 248 9.34 -4.22 -13.31
C LEU A 248 10.28 -3.02 -13.61
N ARG A 249 11.52 -3.01 -13.12
CA ARG A 249 12.43 -1.87 -13.34
C ARG A 249 12.98 -1.82 -14.76
N GLU A 250 13.31 -2.96 -15.35
CA GLU A 250 13.96 -3.03 -16.65
C GLU A 250 12.92 -3.12 -17.77
N ARG A 251 12.06 -4.15 -17.82
CA ARG A 251 11.10 -4.32 -18.91
C ARG A 251 9.96 -3.31 -18.88
N LEU A 252 9.28 -3.14 -17.75
CA LEU A 252 8.19 -2.16 -17.60
C LEU A 252 8.68 -0.73 -17.35
N ARG A 253 9.99 -0.54 -17.15
CA ARG A 253 10.63 0.78 -16.96
C ARG A 253 10.09 1.57 -15.75
N PHE A 254 9.56 0.90 -14.72
CA PHE A 254 9.02 1.58 -13.55
C PHE A 254 10.12 2.31 -12.74
N ARG A 255 9.96 3.63 -12.55
CA ARG A 255 10.95 4.49 -11.86
C ARG A 255 10.51 5.00 -10.49
N GLY A 256 9.30 4.66 -10.07
CA GLY A 256 8.69 5.06 -8.78
C GLY A 256 9.21 4.25 -7.58
N VAL A 257 8.52 4.36 -6.44
CA VAL A 257 8.89 3.65 -5.20
C VAL A 257 8.23 2.27 -5.15
N LEU A 258 8.96 1.25 -4.69
CA LEU A 258 8.42 -0.07 -4.34
C LEU A 258 8.37 -0.25 -2.82
N PHE A 259 7.17 -0.47 -2.32
CA PHE A 259 6.93 -0.95 -0.97
C PHE A 259 6.83 -2.48 -0.99
N SER A 260 7.31 -3.15 0.05
CA SER A 260 6.92 -4.55 0.26
C SER A 260 5.49 -4.59 0.79
N ASP A 261 4.82 -5.74 0.70
CA ASP A 261 3.76 -6.05 1.67
C ASP A 261 4.38 -6.25 3.07
N ALA A 262 3.55 -6.33 4.11
CA ALA A 262 4.00 -6.53 5.49
C ALA A 262 4.90 -7.77 5.62
N LEU A 263 6.15 -7.61 6.04
CA LEU A 263 7.12 -8.72 6.08
C LEU A 263 6.83 -9.73 7.20
N GLU A 264 6.04 -9.34 8.21
CA GLU A 264 5.63 -10.20 9.30
C GLU A 264 4.48 -11.16 8.96
N MET A 265 3.98 -11.15 7.71
CA MET A 265 3.01 -12.15 7.26
C MET A 265 3.59 -13.56 7.39
N GLY A 266 2.78 -14.50 7.92
CA GLY A 266 3.23 -15.79 8.46
C GLY A 266 4.16 -16.58 7.54
N ALA A 267 3.78 -16.75 6.26
CA ALA A 267 4.57 -17.52 5.30
C ALA A 267 5.97 -16.93 5.01
N VAL A 268 6.12 -15.60 5.09
CA VAL A 268 7.41 -14.93 4.90
C VAL A 268 8.27 -15.01 6.16
N ALA A 269 7.66 -14.67 7.30
CA ALA A 269 8.33 -14.66 8.59
C ALA A 269 8.89 -16.05 8.94
N ALA A 270 8.09 -17.10 8.72
CA ALA A 270 8.47 -18.49 8.98
C ALA A 270 9.61 -18.97 8.07
N ARG A 271 9.64 -18.55 6.80
CA ARG A 271 10.61 -19.06 5.82
C ARG A 271 11.98 -18.40 5.89
N TYR A 272 12.05 -17.10 6.15
CA TYR A 272 13.30 -16.33 6.06
C TYR A 272 13.71 -15.66 7.37
N GLY A 273 12.77 -15.46 8.30
CA GLY A 273 12.95 -14.49 9.38
C GLY A 273 12.93 -13.04 8.89
N ILE A 274 12.53 -12.13 9.76
CA ILE A 274 12.22 -10.73 9.38
C ILE A 274 13.45 -9.94 8.92
N GLY A 275 14.59 -10.13 9.62
CA GLY A 275 15.84 -9.45 9.28
C GLY A 275 16.35 -9.81 7.89
N GLU A 276 16.39 -11.11 7.58
CA GLU A 276 16.80 -11.59 6.25
C GLU A 276 15.80 -11.17 5.17
N ALA A 277 14.50 -11.30 5.44
CA ALA A 277 13.45 -10.88 4.51
C ALA A 277 13.59 -9.40 4.11
N ALA A 278 13.87 -8.52 5.07
CA ALA A 278 14.07 -7.09 4.81
C ALA A 278 15.29 -6.84 3.89
N VAL A 279 16.42 -7.50 4.17
CA VAL A 279 17.64 -7.38 3.34
C VAL A 279 17.39 -7.93 1.93
N ARG A 280 16.76 -9.11 1.83
CA ARG A 280 16.45 -9.78 0.57
C ARG A 280 15.49 -8.96 -0.30
N ALA A 281 14.47 -8.35 0.29
CA ALA A 281 13.54 -7.47 -0.43
C ALA A 281 14.28 -6.30 -1.08
N VAL A 282 15.14 -5.61 -0.32
CA VAL A 282 15.93 -4.48 -0.84
C VAL A 282 16.91 -4.93 -1.91
N ALA A 283 17.57 -6.08 -1.73
CA ALA A 283 18.49 -6.66 -2.71
C ALA A 283 17.80 -7.05 -4.03
N ALA A 284 16.53 -7.48 -3.97
CA ALA A 284 15.71 -7.80 -5.13
C ALA A 284 15.24 -6.56 -5.92
N GLY A 285 15.16 -5.41 -5.26
CA GLY A 285 14.80 -4.11 -5.86
C GLY A 285 13.66 -3.37 -5.16
N CYS A 286 13.16 -3.88 -4.03
CA CYS A 286 12.24 -3.15 -3.15
C CYS A 286 12.94 -1.92 -2.56
N ASP A 287 12.20 -0.81 -2.38
CA ASP A 287 12.77 0.42 -1.83
C ASP A 287 12.46 0.58 -0.33
N VAL A 288 11.29 0.12 0.11
CA VAL A 288 10.80 0.33 1.48
C VAL A 288 10.16 -0.97 2.02
N PRO A 289 10.91 -1.76 2.80
CA PRO A 289 10.32 -2.84 3.59
C PRO A 289 9.30 -2.30 4.60
N LEU A 290 8.19 -3.03 4.75
CA LEU A 290 7.16 -2.78 5.76
C LEU A 290 7.27 -3.78 6.91
N VAL A 291 7.31 -3.29 8.14
CA VAL A 291 7.20 -4.11 9.35
C VAL A 291 6.16 -3.50 10.28
N CYS A 292 4.92 -3.97 10.21
CA CYS A 292 3.78 -3.32 10.82
C CYS A 292 3.49 -3.78 12.25
N ARG A 293 3.94 -4.97 12.66
CA ARG A 293 3.73 -5.57 13.99
C ARG A 293 5.00 -6.26 14.52
N GLY A 294 5.00 -6.54 15.83
CA GLY A 294 6.11 -7.21 16.53
C GLY A 294 7.31 -6.31 16.83
N GLU A 295 7.68 -6.19 18.11
CA GLU A 295 8.87 -5.42 18.51
C GLU A 295 10.15 -6.07 17.99
N ASP A 296 10.31 -7.36 18.24
CA ASP A 296 11.46 -8.15 17.78
C ASP A 296 11.58 -8.12 16.25
N ALA A 297 10.46 -8.20 15.54
CA ALA A 297 10.41 -8.10 14.09
C ALA A 297 10.95 -6.75 13.60
N ARG A 298 10.50 -5.63 14.19
CA ARG A 298 10.98 -4.29 13.84
C ARG A 298 12.48 -4.17 14.11
N GLN A 299 12.94 -4.61 15.28
CA GLN A 299 14.35 -4.52 15.66
C GLN A 299 15.22 -5.37 14.73
N ALA A 300 14.82 -6.60 14.45
CA ALA A 300 15.53 -7.51 13.55
C ALA A 300 15.69 -6.92 12.13
N ALA A 301 14.63 -6.32 11.57
CA ALA A 301 14.70 -5.63 10.28
C ALA A 301 15.68 -4.44 10.32
N ALA A 302 15.51 -3.55 11.30
CA ALA A 302 16.33 -2.35 11.43
C ALA A 302 17.83 -2.69 11.54
N GLU A 303 18.17 -3.66 12.39
CA GLU A 303 19.55 -4.08 12.57
C GLU A 303 20.13 -4.80 11.35
N ALA A 304 19.36 -5.67 10.70
CA ALA A 304 19.81 -6.40 9.52
C ALA A 304 20.08 -5.44 8.35
N LEU A 305 19.18 -4.47 8.12
CA LEU A 305 19.38 -3.41 7.11
C LEU A 305 20.62 -2.55 7.43
N ALA A 306 20.85 -2.24 8.72
CA ALA A 306 22.01 -1.48 9.15
C ALA A 306 23.32 -2.26 8.96
N ARG A 307 23.35 -3.55 9.32
CA ARG A 307 24.47 -4.46 9.06
C ARG A 307 24.77 -4.56 7.57
N ALA A 308 23.77 -4.89 6.75
CA ALA A 308 23.93 -5.00 5.30
C ALA A 308 24.42 -3.69 4.65
N ALA A 309 23.96 -2.52 5.11
CA ALA A 309 24.45 -1.23 4.62
C ALA A 309 25.93 -0.97 4.95
N ARG A 310 26.42 -1.48 6.09
CA ARG A 310 27.83 -1.40 6.47
C ARG A 310 28.69 -2.42 5.73
N ASP A 311 28.21 -3.64 5.60
CA ASP A 311 29.07 -4.77 5.24
C ASP A 311 28.99 -5.13 3.74
N ASP A 312 27.89 -4.81 3.05
CA ASP A 312 27.67 -5.13 1.64
C ASP A 312 27.59 -3.88 0.75
N ARG A 313 28.58 -3.73 -0.14
CA ARG A 313 28.67 -2.61 -1.10
C ARG A 313 27.52 -2.61 -2.12
N THR A 314 27.07 -3.78 -2.57
CA THR A 314 25.95 -3.93 -3.52
C THR A 314 24.66 -3.52 -2.85
N PHE A 315 24.42 -3.99 -1.62
CA PHE A 315 23.29 -3.57 -0.81
C PHE A 315 23.29 -2.05 -0.59
N ARG A 316 24.44 -1.46 -0.23
CA ARG A 316 24.57 0.00 -0.04
C ARG A 316 24.18 0.79 -1.29
N LYS A 317 24.52 0.30 -2.49
CA LYS A 317 24.09 0.91 -3.76
C LYS A 317 22.57 0.83 -3.95
N ALA A 318 21.94 -0.31 -3.61
CA ALA A 318 20.49 -0.49 -3.66
C ALA A 318 19.77 0.46 -2.68
N ALA A 319 20.23 0.52 -1.43
CA ALA A 319 19.71 1.43 -0.40
C ALA A 319 19.83 2.91 -0.83
N ALA A 320 20.96 3.31 -1.41
CA ALA A 320 21.14 4.67 -1.93
C ALA A 320 20.17 4.97 -3.10
N ALA A 321 19.88 4.00 -3.96
CA ALA A 321 18.89 4.16 -5.01
C ALA A 321 17.48 4.33 -4.43
N ALA A 322 17.11 3.52 -3.43
CA ALA A 322 15.84 3.61 -2.72
C ALA A 322 15.64 4.99 -2.07
N ILE A 323 16.66 5.52 -1.39
CA ILE A 323 16.64 6.88 -0.80
C ILE A 323 16.37 7.94 -1.88
N ARG A 324 17.02 7.84 -3.05
CA ARG A 324 16.75 8.78 -4.16
C ARG A 324 15.31 8.67 -4.67
N ARG A 325 14.73 7.47 -4.75
CA ARG A 325 13.33 7.28 -5.15
C ARG A 325 12.37 7.88 -4.12
N MET A 326 12.64 7.67 -2.83
CA MET A 326 11.90 8.29 -1.73
C MET A 326 11.99 9.82 -1.76
N GLY A 327 13.14 10.38 -2.10
CA GLY A 327 13.29 11.83 -2.35
C GLY A 327 12.34 12.33 -3.45
N ARG A 328 12.35 11.68 -4.61
CA ARG A 328 11.43 12.01 -5.71
C ARG A 328 9.96 11.83 -5.32
N LEU A 329 9.62 10.82 -4.52
CA LEU A 329 8.26 10.61 -4.03
C LEU A 329 7.79 11.78 -3.16
N ARG A 330 8.68 12.32 -2.31
CA ARG A 330 8.40 13.52 -1.50
C ARG A 330 8.21 14.76 -2.35
N GLU A 331 9.00 14.92 -3.40
CA GLU A 331 8.81 16.03 -4.36
C GLU A 331 7.47 15.92 -5.07
N ILE A 332 7.06 14.71 -5.50
CA ILE A 332 5.73 14.47 -6.08
C ILE A 332 4.62 14.86 -5.09
N LEU A 333 4.74 14.42 -3.83
CA LEU A 333 3.79 14.78 -2.78
C LEU A 333 3.74 16.29 -2.53
N ALA A 334 4.90 16.95 -2.50
CA ALA A 334 5.01 18.39 -2.29
C ALA A 334 4.32 19.16 -3.44
N ARG A 335 4.61 18.80 -4.70
CA ARG A 335 3.94 19.36 -5.89
C ARG A 335 2.42 19.17 -5.85
N ALA A 336 1.97 17.97 -5.49
CA ALA A 336 0.54 17.69 -5.37
C ALA A 336 -0.18 18.52 -4.27
N ARG A 337 0.59 19.10 -3.34
CA ARG A 337 0.13 19.92 -2.21
C ARG A 337 0.49 21.41 -2.33
N GLU A 338 0.97 21.86 -3.49
CA GLU A 338 1.47 23.23 -3.69
C GLU A 338 0.51 24.35 -3.23
N PRO A 339 1.06 25.53 -2.84
CA PRO A 339 0.29 26.70 -2.47
C PRO A 339 -0.66 27.13 -3.60
N GLY A 340 -1.93 27.33 -3.28
CA GLY A 340 -3.00 27.60 -4.26
C GLY A 340 -4.08 26.51 -4.30
N ARG A 341 -3.77 25.31 -3.79
CA ARG A 341 -4.78 24.27 -3.54
C ARG A 341 -5.41 24.48 -2.16
N PRO A 342 -6.74 24.34 -2.00
CA PRO A 342 -7.40 24.47 -0.70
C PRO A 342 -6.71 23.63 0.37
N ARG A 343 -6.43 24.23 1.53
CA ARG A 343 -5.92 23.50 2.71
C ARG A 343 -6.92 22.42 3.08
N ALA A 344 -6.44 21.23 3.39
CA ALA A 344 -7.31 20.14 3.77
C ALA A 344 -7.96 20.43 5.13
N SER A 345 -9.28 20.57 5.13
CA SER A 345 -10.07 20.89 6.31
C SER A 345 -10.67 19.61 6.89
N LEU A 346 -10.66 19.48 8.22
CA LEU A 346 -11.38 18.38 8.88
C LEU A 346 -12.87 18.39 8.59
N ARG A 347 -13.46 19.51 8.14
CA ARG A 347 -14.87 19.57 7.71
C ARG A 347 -15.16 18.71 6.48
N LEU A 348 -14.14 18.31 5.73
CA LEU A 348 -14.28 17.38 4.61
C LEU A 348 -14.44 15.93 5.08
N VAL A 349 -13.90 15.59 6.24
CA VAL A 349 -13.96 14.23 6.79
C VAL A 349 -15.39 13.92 7.18
N GLY A 350 -15.96 12.88 6.57
CA GLY A 350 -17.35 12.52 6.77
C GLY A 350 -18.33 13.56 6.25
N SER A 351 -17.96 14.45 5.33
CA SER A 351 -18.85 15.52 4.86
C SER A 351 -20.15 14.96 4.26
N ARG A 352 -21.24 15.76 4.28
CA ARG A 352 -22.53 15.38 3.68
C ARG A 352 -22.36 14.87 2.25
N LYS A 353 -21.60 15.58 1.42
CA LYS A 353 -21.29 15.19 0.04
C LYS A 353 -20.60 13.83 -0.06
N HIS A 354 -19.63 13.55 0.81
CA HIS A 354 -18.93 12.27 0.79
C HIS A 354 -19.85 11.13 1.25
N ARG A 355 -20.66 11.35 2.28
CA ARG A 355 -21.64 10.37 2.77
C ARG A 355 -22.71 10.07 1.73
N GLU A 356 -23.26 11.09 1.07
CA GLU A 356 -24.24 10.91 -0.02
C GLU A 356 -23.65 10.15 -1.21
N LEU A 357 -22.41 10.45 -1.60
CA LEU A 357 -21.70 9.67 -2.62
C LEU A 357 -21.54 8.21 -2.20
N ALA A 358 -21.09 7.96 -0.97
CA ALA A 358 -20.89 6.60 -0.48
C ALA A 358 -22.21 5.83 -0.40
N SER A 359 -23.29 6.44 0.10
CA SER A 359 -24.63 5.85 0.13
C SER A 359 -25.12 5.50 -1.27
N LEU A 360 -25.02 6.41 -2.23
CA LEU A 360 -25.44 6.17 -3.62
C LEU A 360 -24.70 4.98 -4.24
N LEU A 361 -23.39 4.87 -3.99
CA LEU A 361 -22.58 3.76 -4.50
C LEU A 361 -22.96 2.44 -3.81
N SER A 362 -23.14 2.44 -2.49
CA SER A 362 -23.56 1.24 -1.73
C SER A 362 -24.94 0.75 -2.14
N GLU A 363 -25.93 1.64 -2.27
CA GLU A 363 -27.28 1.27 -2.72
C GLU A 363 -27.27 0.65 -4.12
N ARG A 364 -26.44 1.17 -5.02
CA ARG A 364 -26.27 0.59 -6.36
C ARG A 364 -25.59 -0.78 -6.31
N TRP A 365 -24.60 -0.95 -5.45
CA TRP A 365 -23.92 -2.23 -5.24
C TRP A 365 -24.88 -3.30 -4.74
N GLU A 366 -25.62 -3.02 -3.67
CA GLU A 366 -26.57 -3.96 -3.06
C GLU A 366 -27.67 -4.40 -4.04
N ASN A 367 -28.18 -3.47 -4.86
CA ASN A 367 -29.15 -3.79 -5.90
C ASN A 367 -28.57 -4.69 -7.01
N THR A 368 -27.27 -4.57 -7.30
CA THR A 368 -26.60 -5.43 -8.29
C THR A 368 -26.36 -6.85 -7.73
N GLU A 369 -26.00 -6.97 -6.45
CA GLU A 369 -25.84 -8.28 -5.82
C GLU A 369 -27.18 -9.02 -5.67
N ARG A 370 -28.27 -8.32 -5.33
CA ARG A 370 -29.62 -8.92 -5.25
C ARG A 370 -30.15 -9.41 -6.59
N THR A 371 -29.70 -8.83 -7.70
CA THR A 371 -30.15 -9.19 -9.05
C THR A 371 -29.22 -10.20 -9.75
N SER A 372 -28.08 -10.53 -9.14
CA SER A 372 -27.15 -11.54 -9.65
C SER A 372 -27.55 -12.94 -9.16
N PRO A 373 -27.79 -13.92 -10.05
CA PRO A 373 -28.15 -15.28 -9.66
C PRO A 373 -26.93 -15.98 -9.05
N GLY A 374 -26.71 -15.79 -7.73
CA GLY A 374 -25.60 -16.41 -7.02
C GLY A 374 -25.14 -15.76 -5.71
N GLY A 375 -25.73 -14.63 -5.28
CA GLY A 375 -25.32 -13.95 -4.04
C GLY A 375 -25.60 -14.76 -2.76
N ARG A 376 -24.65 -15.60 -2.34
CA ARG A 376 -24.63 -16.19 -0.99
C ARG A 376 -24.07 -15.15 -0.03
N SER A 377 -24.93 -14.64 0.86
CA SER A 377 -24.51 -13.88 2.04
C SER A 377 -23.79 -14.83 3.01
N GLY A 378 -22.46 -14.92 2.92
CA GLY A 378 -21.65 -15.55 3.95
C GLY A 378 -21.60 -14.67 5.19
N SER A 379 -22.45 -14.93 6.17
CA SER A 379 -22.24 -14.46 7.54
C SER A 379 -21.04 -15.22 8.11
N ILE A 380 -19.90 -14.55 8.29
CA ILE A 380 -18.86 -15.07 9.19
C ILE A 380 -19.12 -14.39 10.53
N GLY A 381 -19.44 -15.23 11.52
CA GLY A 381 -19.73 -14.83 12.88
C GLY A 381 -18.58 -14.05 13.51
N GLU A 382 -18.97 -13.17 14.42
CA GLU A 382 -18.07 -12.56 15.39
C GLU A 382 -17.50 -13.67 16.28
N ASP A 383 -16.18 -13.83 16.25
CA ASP A 383 -15.32 -14.10 17.41
C ASP A 383 -13.96 -13.45 17.16
#